data_AF-A0A182S7X1-F1
#
_entry.id   AF-A0A182S7X1-F1
#
_cell.length_a   1.000
_cell.length_b   1.000
_cell.length_c   1.000
_cell.angle_alpha   90.00
_cell.angle_beta   90.00
_cell.angle_gamma   90.00
#
_symmetry.space_group_name_H-M   'P 1'
#
loop_
_entity.id
_entity.type
_entity.pdbx_description
1 polymer ?
#
loop_
_entity_poly.entity_id
_entity_poly.type
_entity_poly.pdbx_seq_one_letter_code
_entity_poly.pdbx_strand_id
1 'polypeptide(L)'
;MYKYFTVVALVLAYSAGNASAFWCFTCTTFNSTNCLIPDQNILLSECPPSPDVSTVTCFTRIVGQDVHRGCATLLTATERDNCALVNNCQLCSNENDTACNGNLFPHGRLHCHQCEGTTNSTCSEEIQTEATPCLRFVADDQCVVQVRENNVLRGCLSENEACRNSRDCHVCAGNGCNFRHFEHSAAGSVIAQMPLLIGAILLSAFAAKSL
;
A
#
# COMPACT_ATOMS: atom_id res chain seq x y z
N MET A 1 -29.00 57.66 8.29
CA MET A 1 -29.14 56.30 7.73
C MET A 1 -27.92 55.85 6.93
N TYR A 2 -27.41 56.61 5.96
CA TYR A 2 -26.23 56.23 5.16
C TYR A 2 -24.95 55.90 5.96
N LYS A 3 -24.66 56.67 7.03
CA LYS A 3 -23.47 56.45 7.89
C LYS A 3 -23.49 55.11 8.66
N TYR A 4 -24.67 54.59 8.99
CA TYR A 4 -24.80 53.30 9.66
C TYR A 4 -24.59 52.14 8.69
N PHE A 5 -25.08 52.27 7.44
CA PHE A 5 -24.84 51.29 6.39
C PHE A 5 -23.35 51.16 6.04
N THR A 6 -22.61 52.27 5.98
CA THR A 6 -21.16 52.24 5.71
C THR A 6 -20.37 51.59 6.84
N VAL A 7 -20.77 51.80 8.10
CA VAL A 7 -20.11 51.18 9.25
C VAL A 7 -20.42 49.68 9.31
N VAL A 8 -21.67 49.28 9.03
CA VAL A 8 -22.04 47.85 8.95
C VAL A 8 -21.32 47.15 7.80
N ALA A 9 -21.21 47.76 6.63
CA ALA A 9 -20.47 47.20 5.50
C ALA A 9 -18.96 47.04 5.79
N LEU A 10 -18.35 48.03 6.45
CA LEU A 10 -16.95 47.95 6.88
C LEU A 10 -16.72 46.90 7.97
N VAL A 11 -17.65 46.75 8.93
CA VAL A 11 -17.56 45.70 9.96
C VAL A 11 -17.73 44.31 9.35
N LEU A 12 -18.68 44.13 8.41
CA LEU A 12 -18.85 42.86 7.70
C LEU A 12 -17.63 42.50 6.84
N ALA A 13 -17.02 43.48 6.17
CA ALA A 13 -15.77 43.29 5.41
C ALA A 13 -14.55 43.03 6.32
N TYR A 14 -14.53 43.58 7.54
CA TYR A 14 -13.48 43.34 8.53
C TYR A 14 -13.61 41.96 9.21
N SER A 15 -14.84 41.45 9.34
CA SER A 15 -15.12 40.10 9.87
C SER A 15 -15.05 39.00 8.81
N ALA A 16 -15.00 39.35 7.53
CA ALA A 16 -14.65 38.43 6.46
C ALA A 16 -13.13 38.20 6.50
N GLY A 17 -12.66 37.43 7.50
CA GLY A 17 -11.31 36.89 7.47
C GLY A 17 -11.08 36.21 6.12
N ASN A 18 -9.88 36.39 5.56
CA ASN A 18 -9.47 35.76 4.30
C ASN A 18 -9.50 34.23 4.43
N ALA A 19 -10.68 33.63 4.26
CA ALA A 19 -10.81 32.19 4.12
C ALA A 19 -10.32 31.85 2.71
N SER A 20 -9.12 31.29 2.62
CA SER A 20 -8.61 30.75 1.36
C SER A 20 -9.29 29.42 1.06
N ALA A 21 -9.91 29.31 -0.11
CA ALA A 21 -10.39 28.02 -0.61
C ALA A 21 -9.20 27.15 -1.00
N PHE A 22 -9.27 25.85 -0.70
CA PHE A 22 -8.26 24.86 -1.08
C PHE A 22 -8.93 23.51 -1.34
N TRP A 23 -8.27 22.66 -2.15
CA TRP A 23 -8.79 21.38 -2.59
C TRP A 23 -7.89 20.25 -2.11
N CYS A 24 -8.50 19.15 -1.69
CA CYS A 24 -7.80 17.94 -1.30
C CYS A 24 -8.44 16.75 -2.03
N PHE A 25 -7.68 15.66 -2.20
CA PHE A 25 -8.30 14.39 -2.52
C PHE A 25 -9.13 13.93 -1.32
N THR A 26 -10.39 13.58 -1.56
CA THR A 26 -11.35 13.10 -0.54
C THR A 26 -11.91 11.76 -0.97
N CYS A 27 -11.33 10.67 -0.47
CA CYS A 27 -11.68 9.33 -0.92
C CYS A 27 -11.24 8.26 0.09
N THR A 28 -11.69 7.02 -0.14
CA THR A 28 -11.19 5.84 0.57
C THR A 28 -10.90 4.68 -0.40
N THR A 29 -9.90 3.85 -0.11
CA THR A 29 -9.66 2.61 -0.89
C THR A 29 -10.77 1.58 -0.72
N PHE A 30 -11.53 1.67 0.37
CA PHE A 30 -12.72 0.87 0.60
C PHE A 30 -13.80 1.10 -0.48
N ASN A 31 -14.00 2.35 -0.90
CA ASN A 31 -15.01 2.72 -1.90
C ASN A 31 -14.44 2.82 -3.33
N SER A 32 -13.14 3.11 -3.48
CA SER A 32 -12.52 3.30 -4.79
C SER A 32 -11.03 2.97 -4.76
N THR A 33 -10.61 2.02 -5.60
CA THR A 33 -9.20 1.62 -5.74
C THR A 33 -8.29 2.78 -6.18
N ASN A 34 -8.82 3.71 -6.98
CA ASN A 34 -8.11 4.92 -7.43
C ASN A 34 -7.72 5.86 -6.28
N CYS A 35 -8.27 5.67 -5.09
CA CYS A 35 -7.85 6.44 -3.92
C CYS A 35 -6.41 6.12 -3.46
N LEU A 36 -5.85 4.98 -3.88
CA LEU A 36 -4.50 4.59 -3.52
C LEU A 36 -3.45 5.56 -4.07
N ILE A 37 -3.55 5.92 -5.36
CA ILE A 37 -2.77 6.94 -6.04
C ILE A 37 -3.74 7.74 -6.92
N PRO A 38 -4.41 8.77 -6.39
CA PRO A 38 -5.39 9.53 -7.14
C PRO A 38 -4.72 10.39 -8.21
N ASP A 39 -5.18 10.27 -9.45
CA ASP A 39 -4.68 10.99 -10.63
C ASP A 39 -5.77 11.83 -11.33
N GLN A 40 -6.98 11.92 -10.75
CA GLN A 40 -8.16 12.54 -11.38
C GLN A 40 -8.77 13.70 -10.59
N ASN A 41 -9.25 14.70 -11.33
CA ASN A 41 -10.09 15.80 -10.81
C ASN A 41 -11.40 15.33 -10.15
N ILE A 42 -11.81 14.08 -10.36
CA ILE A 42 -13.07 13.52 -9.85
C ILE A 42 -13.02 13.29 -8.33
N LEU A 43 -11.84 12.97 -7.79
CA LEU A 43 -11.65 12.73 -6.36
C LEU A 43 -11.24 13.98 -5.57
N LEU A 44 -11.04 15.11 -6.27
CA LEU A 44 -10.82 16.40 -5.63
C LEU A 44 -12.14 16.96 -5.13
N SER A 45 -12.12 17.50 -3.92
CA SER A 45 -13.24 18.26 -3.37
C SER A 45 -12.74 19.51 -2.67
N GLU A 46 -13.56 20.56 -2.72
CA GLU A 46 -13.32 21.79 -1.99
C GLU A 46 -13.42 21.52 -0.49
N CYS A 47 -12.45 22.03 0.26
CA CYS A 47 -12.44 21.88 1.70
C CYS A 47 -13.24 22.99 2.39
N PRO A 48 -13.92 22.70 3.51
CA PRO A 48 -14.63 23.72 4.25
C PRO A 48 -13.69 24.88 4.64
N PRO A 49 -14.11 26.14 4.41
CA PRO A 49 -13.32 27.30 4.77
C PRO A 49 -13.12 27.33 6.29
N SER A 50 -11.91 27.68 6.73
CA SER A 50 -11.56 27.79 8.14
C SER A 50 -10.78 29.07 8.37
N PRO A 51 -11.06 29.87 9.42
CA PRO A 51 -10.19 30.97 9.81
C PRO A 51 -8.81 30.44 10.28
N ASP A 52 -8.78 29.17 10.70
CA ASP A 52 -7.59 28.41 11.04
C ASP A 52 -7.15 27.57 9.83
N VAL A 53 -6.99 28.18 8.65
CA VAL A 53 -6.18 27.54 7.61
C VAL A 53 -4.77 27.48 8.16
N SER A 54 -4.49 26.40 8.89
CA SER A 54 -3.13 26.04 9.26
C SER A 54 -2.32 25.91 7.98
N THR A 55 -1.00 26.05 8.08
CA THR A 55 -0.10 25.63 6.99
C THR A 55 -0.49 24.24 6.45
N VAL A 56 -1.02 23.36 7.31
CA VAL A 56 -1.63 22.07 6.93
C VAL A 56 -3.02 22.24 6.30
N THR A 57 -3.19 21.67 5.10
CA THR A 57 -4.43 21.70 4.32
C THR A 57 -5.12 20.34 4.25
N CYS A 58 -4.37 19.26 4.01
CA CYS A 58 -4.92 17.92 3.76
C CYS A 58 -4.33 16.87 4.71
N PHE A 59 -5.00 15.72 4.78
CA PHE A 59 -4.50 14.53 5.43
C PHE A 59 -4.57 13.30 4.51
N THR A 60 -3.73 12.30 4.81
CA THR A 60 -3.87 10.91 4.39
C THR A 60 -3.67 10.02 5.62
N ARG A 61 -4.50 8.99 5.84
CA ARG A 61 -4.37 8.07 6.98
C ARG A 61 -4.82 6.66 6.64
N ILE A 62 -4.42 5.68 7.46
CA ILE A 62 -4.98 4.33 7.43
C ILE A 62 -6.08 4.19 8.48
N VAL A 63 -7.25 3.72 8.04
CA VAL A 63 -8.35 3.31 8.92
C VAL A 63 -8.65 1.84 8.64
N GLY A 64 -8.46 0.97 9.64
CA GLY A 64 -8.45 -0.47 9.40
C GLY A 64 -7.27 -0.85 8.50
N GLN A 65 -7.53 -1.21 7.25
CA GLN A 65 -6.53 -1.54 6.24
C GLN A 65 -6.58 -0.58 5.03
N ASP A 66 -7.48 0.41 5.07
CA ASP A 66 -7.80 1.26 3.93
C ASP A 66 -7.13 2.62 4.05
N VAL A 67 -6.74 3.18 2.90
CA VAL A 67 -6.26 4.57 2.79
C VAL A 67 -7.47 5.50 2.79
N HIS A 68 -7.43 6.53 3.64
CA HIS A 68 -8.42 7.58 3.75
C HIS A 68 -7.74 8.92 3.51
N ARG A 69 -8.28 9.71 2.57
CA ARG A 69 -7.78 11.05 2.23
C ARG A 69 -8.85 12.09 2.51
N GLY A 70 -8.46 13.29 2.95
CA GLY A 70 -9.40 14.39 3.10
C GLY A 70 -8.80 15.71 3.57
N CYS A 71 -9.68 16.64 3.91
CA CYS A 71 -9.34 17.97 4.38
C CYS A 71 -8.94 17.96 5.86
N ALA A 72 -7.83 18.62 6.21
CA ALA A 72 -7.39 18.73 7.59
C ALA A 72 -8.41 19.50 8.48
N THR A 73 -9.20 20.40 7.89
CA THR A 73 -10.28 21.13 8.59
C THR A 73 -11.42 20.23 9.07
N LEU A 74 -11.53 19.01 8.54
CA LEU A 74 -12.51 18.01 9.00
C LEU A 74 -12.01 17.18 10.18
N LEU A 75 -10.73 17.31 10.56
CA LEU A 75 -10.18 16.64 11.74
C LEU A 75 -10.41 17.49 12.99
N THR A 76 -10.83 16.82 14.08
CA THR A 76 -10.81 17.42 15.42
C THR A 76 -9.37 17.77 15.83
N ALA A 77 -9.20 18.66 16.82
CA ALA A 77 -7.88 19.01 17.35
C ALA A 77 -7.10 17.75 17.78
N THR A 78 -7.74 16.86 18.54
CA THR A 78 -7.15 15.59 18.98
C THR A 78 -6.74 14.68 17.83
N GLU A 79 -7.56 14.55 16.77
CA GLU A 79 -7.19 13.75 15.60
C GLU A 79 -5.99 14.32 14.86
N ARG A 80 -5.92 15.66 14.76
CA ARG A 80 -4.81 16.35 14.11
C ARG A 80 -3.51 16.19 14.88
N ASP A 81 -3.56 16.37 16.20
CA ASP A 81 -2.41 16.20 17.08
C ASP A 81 -1.90 14.75 17.06
N ASN A 82 -2.81 13.78 17.12
CA ASN A 82 -2.45 12.37 17.02
C ASN A 82 -1.85 12.03 15.66
N CYS A 83 -2.38 12.60 14.57
CA CYS A 83 -1.87 12.34 13.22
C CYS A 83 -0.38 12.67 13.08
N ALA A 84 0.12 13.67 13.80
CA ALA A 84 1.53 14.05 13.80
C ALA A 84 2.44 13.07 14.56
N LEU A 85 1.88 12.16 15.35
CA LEU A 85 2.61 11.25 16.25
C LEU A 85 2.67 9.80 15.74
N VAL A 86 1.80 9.42 14.81
CA VAL A 86 1.63 8.03 14.37
C VAL A 86 1.96 7.85 12.89
N ASN A 87 2.68 6.77 12.56
CA ASN A 87 3.12 6.50 11.18
C ASN A 87 1.99 6.10 10.22
N ASN A 88 0.75 5.93 10.71
CA ASN A 88 -0.42 5.61 9.89
C ASN A 88 -1.23 6.86 9.51
N CYS A 89 -0.72 8.07 9.76
CA CYS A 89 -1.35 9.32 9.37
C CYS A 89 -0.30 10.34 8.91
N GLN A 90 -0.63 11.16 7.93
CA GLN A 90 0.21 12.21 7.40
C GLN A 90 -0.62 13.45 7.13
N LEU A 91 -0.17 14.57 7.67
CA LEU A 91 -0.64 15.91 7.35
C LEU A 91 0.26 16.53 6.27
N CYS A 92 -0.31 17.32 5.37
CA CYS A 92 0.46 18.03 4.36
C CYS A 92 -0.16 19.39 3.99
N SER A 93 0.63 20.19 3.27
CA SER A 93 0.30 21.54 2.82
C SER A 93 0.25 21.58 1.30
N ASN A 94 -0.82 22.16 0.75
CA ASN A 94 -0.91 22.40 -0.69
C ASN A 94 0.12 23.43 -1.14
N GLU A 95 0.65 23.24 -2.34
CA GLU A 95 1.56 24.17 -3.00
C GLU A 95 0.99 24.51 -4.38
N ASN A 96 0.95 25.80 -4.75
CA ASN A 96 0.43 26.26 -6.05
C ASN A 96 -0.94 25.65 -6.41
N ASP A 97 -1.88 25.66 -5.44
CA ASP A 97 -3.23 25.09 -5.56
C ASP A 97 -3.30 23.59 -5.89
N THR A 98 -2.19 22.87 -5.79
CA THR A 98 -2.13 21.42 -6.00
C THR A 98 -2.37 20.69 -4.68
N ALA A 99 -3.30 19.73 -4.70
CA ALA A 99 -3.59 18.89 -3.55
C ALA A 99 -2.37 18.05 -3.14
N CYS A 100 -1.87 18.25 -1.93
CA CYS A 100 -0.64 17.60 -1.45
C CYS A 100 -0.81 16.12 -1.09
N ASN A 101 -2.05 15.69 -0.85
CA ASN A 101 -2.37 14.36 -0.35
C ASN A 101 -2.61 13.35 -1.47
N GLY A 102 -1.84 13.39 -2.56
CA GLY A 102 -1.96 12.47 -3.72
C GLY A 102 -0.95 11.32 -3.75
N ASN A 103 0.13 11.41 -2.97
CA ASN A 103 1.20 10.41 -3.02
C ASN A 103 0.77 9.05 -2.43
N LEU A 104 1.41 7.97 -2.91
CA LEU A 104 1.24 6.62 -2.36
C LEU A 104 1.45 6.61 -0.84
N PHE A 105 0.51 6.02 -0.12
CA PHE A 105 0.53 5.98 1.34
C PHE A 105 0.14 4.60 1.89
N PRO A 106 0.77 4.12 2.98
CA PRO A 106 2.01 4.65 3.55
C PRO A 106 3.20 4.42 2.60
N HIS A 107 4.27 5.18 2.77
CA HIS A 107 5.49 4.93 2.01
C HIS A 107 6.09 3.57 2.36
N GLY A 108 6.64 2.86 1.36
CA GLY A 108 7.26 1.55 1.58
C GLY A 108 6.29 0.40 1.83
N ARG A 109 4.98 0.58 1.58
CA ARG A 109 4.02 -0.53 1.59
C ARG A 109 4.40 -1.62 0.59
N LEU A 110 3.92 -2.84 0.80
CA LEU A 110 4.24 -3.98 -0.06
C LEU A 110 3.77 -3.79 -1.50
N HIS A 111 4.61 -4.20 -2.46
CA HIS A 111 4.27 -4.36 -3.86
C HIS A 111 4.26 -5.85 -4.21
N CYS A 112 3.22 -6.31 -4.89
CA CYS A 112 3.12 -7.68 -5.39
C CYS A 112 2.77 -7.66 -6.88
N HIS A 113 3.09 -8.73 -7.59
CA HIS A 113 2.45 -8.96 -8.87
C HIS A 113 1.00 -9.34 -8.63
N GLN A 114 0.09 -8.73 -9.39
CA GLN A 114 -1.34 -8.86 -9.21
C GLN A 114 -1.97 -9.23 -10.55
N CYS A 115 -2.57 -10.41 -10.63
CA CYS A 115 -3.25 -10.88 -11.83
C CYS A 115 -4.18 -12.06 -11.49
N GLU A 116 -5.19 -12.25 -12.32
CA GLU A 116 -6.04 -13.44 -12.31
C GLU A 116 -6.19 -13.94 -13.74
N GLY A 117 -6.02 -15.23 -13.95
CA GLY A 117 -6.10 -15.82 -15.27
C GLY A 117 -6.04 -17.33 -15.23
N THR A 118 -5.93 -17.95 -16.40
CA THR A 118 -5.81 -19.41 -16.49
C THR A 118 -4.35 -19.86 -16.48
N THR A 119 -4.11 -21.17 -16.38
CA THR A 119 -2.75 -21.75 -16.49
C THR A 119 -2.13 -21.59 -17.88
N ASN A 120 -2.89 -21.10 -18.87
CA ASN A 120 -2.42 -20.77 -20.21
C ASN A 120 -2.31 -19.25 -20.44
N SER A 121 -2.52 -18.44 -19.39
CA SER A 121 -2.42 -16.99 -19.46
C SER A 121 -1.04 -16.50 -19.01
N THR A 122 -0.72 -15.25 -19.35
CA THR A 122 0.51 -14.57 -18.88
C THR A 122 0.62 -14.50 -17.35
N CYS A 123 -0.48 -14.65 -16.61
CA CYS A 123 -0.46 -14.71 -15.15
C CYS A 123 0.25 -15.97 -14.61
N SER A 124 0.26 -17.06 -15.40
CA SER A 124 0.94 -18.31 -15.06
C SER A 124 2.45 -18.27 -15.34
N GLU A 125 2.89 -17.38 -16.22
CA GLU A 125 4.28 -17.23 -16.64
C GLU A 125 5.14 -16.52 -15.57
N GLU A 126 6.45 -16.47 -15.80
CA GLU A 126 7.34 -15.64 -15.00
C GLU A 126 7.11 -14.15 -15.34
N ILE A 127 6.84 -13.34 -14.31
CA ILE A 127 6.53 -11.93 -14.48
C ILE A 127 7.81 -11.10 -14.45
N GLN A 128 8.01 -10.32 -15.51
CA GLN A 128 9.17 -9.42 -15.67
C GLN A 128 8.80 -7.94 -15.49
N THR A 129 7.51 -7.62 -15.37
CA THR A 129 7.04 -6.25 -15.14
C THR A 129 7.13 -5.89 -13.68
N GLU A 130 7.22 -4.60 -13.37
CA GLU A 130 7.21 -4.11 -11.99
C GLU A 130 5.97 -4.55 -11.20
N ALA A 131 6.16 -4.83 -9.92
CA ALA A 131 5.09 -5.14 -8.99
C ALA A 131 4.30 -3.87 -8.61
N THR A 132 2.98 -4.02 -8.46
CA THR A 132 2.08 -2.92 -8.11
C THR A 132 1.80 -2.91 -6.60
N PRO A 133 1.58 -1.74 -6.00
CA PRO A 133 1.28 -1.65 -4.57
C PRO A 133 0.01 -2.43 -4.22
N CYS A 134 0.01 -3.14 -3.09
CA CYS A 134 -1.21 -3.73 -2.53
C CYS A 134 -2.25 -2.65 -2.28
N LEU A 135 -3.54 -2.95 -2.38
CA LEU A 135 -4.60 -1.97 -2.09
C LEU A 135 -4.73 -1.72 -0.60
N ARG A 136 -4.71 -2.80 0.18
CA ARG A 136 -4.81 -2.79 1.64
C ARG A 136 -3.44 -2.69 2.28
N PHE A 137 -3.36 -1.96 3.38
CA PHE A 137 -2.13 -1.81 4.16
C PHE A 137 -2.20 -2.71 5.38
N VAL A 138 -1.31 -3.70 5.40
CA VAL A 138 -1.01 -4.55 6.56
C VAL A 138 0.52 -4.54 6.73
N ALA A 139 1.00 -4.31 7.95
CA ALA A 139 2.43 -4.11 8.20
C ALA A 139 3.30 -5.31 7.78
N ASP A 140 2.80 -6.52 8.03
CA ASP A 140 3.45 -7.79 7.69
C ASP A 140 2.71 -8.51 6.55
N ASP A 141 2.21 -7.74 5.56
CA ASP A 141 1.56 -8.34 4.40
C ASP A 141 2.53 -9.19 3.59
N GLN A 142 1.98 -10.11 2.80
CA GLN A 142 2.73 -11.04 1.97
C GLN A 142 2.14 -11.09 0.57
N CYS A 143 2.96 -11.45 -0.41
CA CYS A 143 2.45 -11.76 -1.74
C CYS A 143 1.98 -13.21 -1.78
N VAL A 144 0.95 -13.46 -2.59
CA VAL A 144 0.38 -14.79 -2.80
C VAL A 144 0.49 -15.20 -4.26
N VAL A 145 0.65 -16.50 -4.48
CA VAL A 145 0.33 -17.19 -5.73
C VAL A 145 -0.61 -18.34 -5.37
N GLN A 146 -1.82 -18.35 -5.90
CA GLN A 146 -2.74 -19.46 -5.79
C GLN A 146 -2.88 -20.12 -7.14
N VAL A 147 -2.79 -21.45 -7.17
CA VAL A 147 -3.11 -22.21 -8.37
C VAL A 147 -4.06 -23.33 -8.01
N ARG A 148 -5.27 -23.26 -8.58
CA ARG A 148 -6.34 -24.22 -8.34
C ARG A 148 -6.98 -24.62 -9.65
N GLU A 149 -6.87 -25.90 -9.97
CA GLU A 149 -7.35 -26.46 -11.24
C GLU A 149 -6.73 -25.72 -12.43
N ASN A 150 -7.53 -24.92 -13.15
CA ASN A 150 -7.10 -24.13 -14.31
C ASN A 150 -6.98 -22.63 -13.99
N ASN A 151 -7.08 -22.21 -12.73
CA ASN A 151 -7.01 -20.80 -12.32
C ASN A 151 -5.69 -20.51 -11.61
N VAL A 152 -5.08 -19.38 -11.99
CA VAL A 152 -3.90 -18.79 -11.36
C VAL A 152 -4.28 -17.41 -10.86
N LEU A 153 -4.00 -17.15 -9.59
CA LEU A 153 -4.15 -15.84 -8.97
C LEU A 153 -2.82 -15.43 -8.35
N ARG A 154 -2.40 -14.20 -8.59
CA ARG A 154 -1.32 -13.53 -7.88
C ARG A 154 -1.87 -12.28 -7.23
N GLY A 155 -1.47 -11.99 -6.00
CA GLY A 155 -1.99 -10.84 -5.28
C GLY A 155 -1.31 -10.60 -3.95
N CYS A 156 -1.92 -9.75 -3.14
CA CYS A 156 -1.53 -9.53 -1.75
C CYS A 156 -2.40 -10.38 -0.81
N LEU A 157 -1.83 -10.87 0.29
CA LEU A 157 -2.50 -11.78 1.21
C LEU A 157 -3.67 -11.09 1.93
N SER A 158 -3.51 -9.82 2.29
CA SER A 158 -4.57 -8.97 2.89
C SER A 158 -5.83 -8.82 2.02
N GLU A 159 -5.70 -9.05 0.71
CA GLU A 159 -6.77 -8.99 -0.27
C GLU A 159 -7.27 -10.40 -0.66
N ASN A 160 -6.55 -11.44 -0.25
CA ASN A 160 -6.78 -12.85 -0.58
C ASN A 160 -6.75 -13.74 0.67
N GLU A 161 -7.51 -13.39 1.71
CA GLU A 161 -7.45 -14.03 3.03
C GLU A 161 -7.71 -15.54 3.02
N ALA A 162 -8.40 -16.06 2.00
CA ALA A 162 -8.57 -17.50 1.79
C ALA A 162 -7.22 -18.24 1.65
N CYS A 163 -6.15 -17.55 1.23
CA CYS A 163 -4.80 -18.10 1.12
C CYS A 163 -4.04 -18.22 2.44
N ARG A 164 -4.51 -17.62 3.54
CA ARG A 164 -3.79 -17.61 4.82
C ARG A 164 -3.55 -19.03 5.37
N ASN A 165 -4.47 -19.95 5.11
CA ASN A 165 -4.40 -21.34 5.60
C ASN A 165 -4.68 -22.38 4.49
N SER A 166 -4.56 -21.99 3.21
CA SER A 166 -4.79 -22.90 2.08
C SER A 166 -3.50 -23.54 1.61
N ARG A 167 -3.55 -24.84 1.30
CA ARG A 167 -2.43 -25.58 0.68
C ARG A 167 -2.27 -25.26 -0.80
N ASP A 168 -3.28 -24.68 -1.42
CA ASP A 168 -3.26 -24.28 -2.84
C ASP A 168 -2.60 -22.92 -3.04
N CYS A 169 -2.14 -22.28 -1.95
CA CYS A 169 -1.50 -20.98 -1.98
C CYS A 169 -0.05 -21.05 -1.51
N HIS A 170 0.82 -20.40 -2.27
CA HIS A 170 2.19 -20.12 -1.88
C HIS A 170 2.28 -18.65 -1.46
N VAL A 171 2.78 -18.41 -0.26
CA VAL A 171 2.99 -17.06 0.29
C VAL A 171 4.48 -16.76 0.35
N CYS A 172 4.86 -15.52 0.07
CA CYS A 172 6.23 -15.06 0.18
C CYS A 172 6.29 -13.62 0.70
N ALA A 173 7.40 -13.26 1.34
CA ALA A 173 7.63 -11.92 1.87
C ALA A 173 8.61 -11.15 0.98
N GLY A 174 8.35 -9.85 0.79
CA GLY A 174 9.18 -8.95 0.00
C GLY A 174 8.53 -8.53 -1.32
N ASN A 175 8.95 -7.36 -1.82
CA ASN A 175 8.38 -6.77 -3.03
C ASN A 175 8.55 -7.72 -4.23
N GLY A 176 7.46 -7.96 -4.95
CA GLY A 176 7.45 -8.75 -6.19
C GLY A 176 7.91 -10.21 -6.01
N CYS A 177 7.97 -10.76 -4.79
CA CYS A 177 8.49 -12.11 -4.57
C CYS A 177 7.67 -13.20 -5.29
N ASN A 178 6.42 -12.89 -5.65
CA ASN A 178 5.49 -13.76 -6.34
C ASN A 178 5.62 -13.67 -7.88
N PHE A 179 6.84 -13.57 -8.41
CA PHE A 179 7.10 -13.40 -9.85
C PHE A 179 7.33 -14.70 -10.61
N ARG A 180 7.81 -15.75 -9.93
CA ARG A 180 8.24 -17.01 -10.57
C ARG A 180 7.12 -17.70 -11.33
N HIS A 181 7.46 -18.36 -12.44
CA HIS A 181 6.56 -19.32 -13.10
C HIS A 181 6.10 -20.38 -12.10
N PHE A 182 4.82 -20.74 -12.16
CA PHE A 182 4.29 -21.80 -11.32
C PHE A 182 4.29 -23.13 -12.07
N GLU A 183 5.22 -24.01 -11.74
CA GLU A 183 5.14 -25.39 -12.18
C GLU A 183 4.17 -26.17 -11.29
N HIS A 184 3.06 -26.63 -11.87
CA HIS A 184 2.02 -27.46 -11.25
C HIS A 184 2.51 -28.76 -10.58
N SER A 185 3.82 -29.06 -10.61
CA SER A 185 4.42 -30.34 -10.20
C SER A 185 5.37 -30.26 -8.99
N ALA A 186 5.54 -29.10 -8.35
CA ALA A 186 6.45 -28.97 -7.20
C ALA A 186 5.91 -29.48 -5.85
N ALA A 187 4.85 -30.31 -5.84
CA ALA A 187 4.49 -31.11 -4.66
C ALA A 187 5.28 -32.43 -4.56
N GLY A 188 6.23 -32.69 -5.48
CA GLY A 188 7.08 -33.89 -5.45
C GLY A 188 8.52 -33.58 -5.83
N SER A 189 9.44 -34.03 -4.98
CA SER A 189 10.88 -34.20 -5.24
C SER A 189 11.79 -32.99 -5.01
N VAL A 190 12.06 -32.69 -3.74
CA VAL A 190 13.44 -32.34 -3.34
C VAL A 190 14.17 -33.66 -3.04
N ILE A 191 14.52 -34.41 -4.10
CA ILE A 191 15.64 -35.34 -4.04
C ILE A 191 16.68 -34.80 -5.01
N ALA A 192 17.41 -33.78 -4.56
CA ALA A 192 18.71 -33.50 -5.13
C ALA A 192 19.61 -34.69 -4.77
N GLN A 193 19.68 -35.69 -5.65
CA GLN A 193 20.69 -36.74 -5.57
C GLN A 193 22.04 -36.08 -5.77
N MET A 194 22.81 -35.93 -4.70
CA MET A 194 24.24 -35.70 -4.76
C MET A 194 24.93 -37.06 -4.55
N PRO A 195 25.37 -37.78 -5.59
CA PRO A 195 26.36 -38.82 -5.41
C PRO A 195 27.76 -38.20 -5.40
N LEU A 196 28.68 -38.86 -4.69
CA LEU A 196 30.12 -38.61 -4.57
C LEU A 196 30.58 -37.84 -3.31
N LEU A 197 30.78 -38.57 -2.20
CA LEU A 197 32.12 -38.96 -1.75
C LEU A 197 32.02 -39.98 -0.60
N ILE A 198 31.84 -41.27 -0.92
CA ILE A 198 32.24 -42.35 -0.01
C ILE A 198 33.45 -43.00 -0.67
N GLY A 199 34.64 -42.60 -0.23
CA GLY A 199 35.88 -43.11 -0.80
C GLY A 199 37.14 -42.50 -0.19
N ALA A 200 37.19 -42.30 1.13
CA ALA A 200 38.43 -41.86 1.80
C ALA A 200 38.53 -42.16 3.31
N ILE A 201 37.90 -43.22 3.85
CA ILE A 201 38.11 -43.61 5.27
C ILE A 201 38.37 -45.11 5.44
N LEU A 202 39.13 -45.75 4.54
CA LEU A 202 39.65 -47.11 4.78
C LEU A 202 41.12 -47.27 4.37
N LEU A 203 41.96 -46.25 4.55
CA LEU A 203 43.42 -46.38 4.40
C LEU A 203 44.26 -45.85 5.58
N SER A 204 43.66 -45.56 6.73
CA SER A 204 44.43 -45.27 7.97
C SER A 204 44.66 -46.50 8.86
N ALA A 205 44.29 -47.71 8.43
CA ALA A 205 44.43 -48.93 9.25
C ALA A 205 45.64 -49.83 8.90
N PHE A 206 46.53 -49.44 7.97
CA PHE A 206 47.70 -50.26 7.58
C PHE A 206 49.05 -49.53 7.66
N ALA A 207 49.16 -48.48 8.48
CA ALA A 207 50.45 -47.83 8.78
C ALA A 207 50.73 -47.70 10.29
N ALA A 208 50.21 -48.63 11.08
CA ALA A 208 50.55 -48.78 12.50
C ALA A 208 50.77 -50.25 12.86
N LYS A 209 51.68 -50.92 12.13
CA LYS A 209 52.29 -52.20 12.54
C LYS A 209 53.55 -52.51 11.72
N SER A 210 54.55 -51.64 11.82
CA SER A 210 55.96 -52.01 11.58
C SER A 210 56.89 -50.90 12.08
N LEU A 211 56.98 -50.75 13.41
CA LEU A 211 58.19 -50.46 14.18
C LEU A 211 57.87 -50.63 15.66
#